data_AF-A0A381Z9K3-F1
#
_entry.id   AF-A0A381Z9K3-F1
#
_cell.length_a   1.000
_cell.length_b   1.000
_cell.length_c   1.000
_cell.angle_alpha   90.00
_cell.angle_beta   90.00
_cell.angle_gamma   90.00
#
_symmetry.space_group_name_H-M   'P 1'
#
loop_
_entity.id
_entity.type
_entity.pdbx_description
1 polymer ?
#
loop_
_entity_poly.entity_id
_entity_poly.type
_entity_poly.pdbx_seq_one_letter_code
_entity_poly.pdbx_strand_id
1 'polypeptide(L)' 'MFSDEITELINDMENEVKQIKGDILKMTWFMRGGLTYEQALNLSIEERNLVNEIIKDNLETSKKTGMPFF' A
#
# COMPACT_ATOMS: atom_id res chain seq x y z
N MET A 1 -13.23 -32.34 -1.96
CA MET A 1 -13.85 -31.55 -0.88
C MET A 1 -12.80 -30.95 0.04
N PHE A 2 -12.16 -31.67 0.97
CA PHE A 2 -11.12 -31.10 1.85
C PHE A 2 -9.90 -30.51 1.10
N SER A 3 -9.49 -31.14 -0.01
CA SER A 3 -8.40 -30.63 -0.86
C SER A 3 -8.79 -29.35 -1.61
N ASP A 4 -10.07 -29.17 -1.92
CA ASP A 4 -10.56 -28.01 -2.68
C ASP A 4 -10.64 -26.78 -1.76
N GLU A 5 -11.12 -26.97 -0.53
CA GLU A 5 -11.16 -25.94 0.52
C GLU A 5 -9.74 -25.43 0.86
N ILE A 6 -8.76 -26.34 0.99
CA ILE A 6 -7.36 -25.94 1.21
C ILE A 6 -6.81 -25.15 0.02
N THR A 7 -7.16 -25.55 -1.21
CA THR A 7 -6.70 -24.87 -2.42
C THR A 7 -7.29 -23.45 -2.50
N GLU A 8 -8.56 -23.29 -2.17
CA GLU A 8 -9.23 -21.99 -2.11
C GLU A 8 -8.57 -21.08 -1.06
N LEU A 9 -8.33 -21.59 0.15
CA LEU A 9 -7.64 -20.86 1.20
C LEU A 9 -6.24 -20.37 0.76
N ILE A 10 -5.46 -21.22 0.08
CA ILE A 10 -4.14 -20.84 -0.45
C ILE A 10 -4.27 -19.71 -1.47
N ASN A 11 -5.23 -19.79 -2.39
CA ASN A 11 -5.43 -18.76 -3.40
C ASN A 11 -5.80 -17.41 -2.76
N ASP A 12 -6.63 -17.42 -1.73
CA ASP A 12 -6.99 -16.21 -0.99
C ASP A 12 -5.77 -15.60 -0.30
N MET A 13 -4.97 -16.42 0.39
CA MET A 13 -3.72 -15.95 1.01
C MET A 13 -2.73 -15.37 -0.01
N GLU A 14 -2.61 -15.98 -1.20
CA GLU A 14 -1.77 -15.43 -2.27
C GLU A 14 -2.30 -14.08 -2.79
N ASN A 15 -3.61 -13.92 -2.88
CA ASN A 15 -4.25 -12.68 -3.29
C ASN A 15 -4.04 -11.58 -2.26
N GLU A 16 -4.18 -11.88 -0.97
CA GLU A 16 -3.87 -10.95 0.13
C GLU A 16 -2.42 -10.50 0.08
N VAL A 17 -1.47 -11.43 -0.13
CA VAL A 17 -0.05 -11.09 -0.28
C VAL A 17 0.18 -10.14 -1.46
N LYS A 18 -0.49 -10.37 -2.60
CA LYS A 18 -0.39 -9.49 -3.78
C LYS A 18 -0.94 -8.10 -3.47
N GLN A 19 -2.07 -8.01 -2.78
CA GLN A 19 -2.67 -6.73 -2.39
C GLN A 19 -1.75 -5.95 -1.45
N ILE A 20 -1.25 -6.59 -0.39
CA ILE A 20 -0.33 -5.95 0.58
C ILE A 20 0.91 -5.43 -0.12
N LYS A 21 1.55 -6.24 -0.98
CA LYS A 21 2.74 -5.81 -1.73
C LYS A 21 2.42 -4.64 -2.67
N GLY A 22 1.27 -4.69 -3.33
CA GLY A 22 0.82 -3.62 -4.21
C GLY A 22 0.64 -2.29 -3.48
N ASP A 23 0.03 -2.31 -2.30
CA ASP A 23 -0.21 -1.10 -1.52
C ASP A 23 1.09 -0.52 -0.93
N ILE A 24 2.00 -1.38 -0.47
CA ILE A 24 3.33 -0.97 0.00
C ILE A 24 4.15 -0.33 -1.13
N LEU A 25 4.11 -0.90 -2.34
CA LEU A 25 4.82 -0.35 -3.49
C LEU A 25 4.26 1.01 -3.90
N LYS A 26 2.94 1.18 -3.94
CA LYS A 26 2.30 2.48 -4.19
C LYS A 26 2.73 3.50 -3.15
N MET A 27 2.68 3.13 -1.87
CA MET A 27 3.08 4.00 -0.77
C MET A 27 4.54 4.45 -0.91
N THR A 28 5.46 3.50 -1.14
CA THR A 28 6.89 3.77 -1.36
C THR A 28 7.10 4.72 -2.54
N TRP A 29 6.37 4.51 -3.64
CA TRP A 29 6.41 5.36 -4.83
C TRP A 29 5.94 6.79 -4.54
N PHE A 30 4.78 6.95 -3.91
CA PHE A 30 4.23 8.25 -3.56
C PHE A 30 5.09 9.03 -2.55
N MET A 31 5.79 8.32 -1.68
CA MET A 31 6.71 8.90 -0.69
C MET A 31 8.10 9.22 -1.27
N ARG A 32 8.40 8.83 -2.51
CA ARG A 32 9.60 9.22 -3.29
C ARG A 32 10.92 8.97 -2.55
N GLY A 33 11.02 7.83 -1.89
CA GLY A 33 12.20 7.45 -1.10
C GLY A 33 12.23 8.02 0.32
N GLY A 34 11.25 8.84 0.72
CA GLY A 34 11.05 9.21 2.13
C GLY A 34 10.57 8.04 3.01
N LEU A 35 10.07 6.97 2.37
CA LEU A 35 9.79 5.68 2.98
C LEU A 35 10.26 4.60 2.00
N THR A 36 11.18 3.74 2.44
CA THR A 36 11.67 2.61 1.62
C THR A 36 10.71 1.42 1.69
N TYR A 37 10.78 0.52 0.71
CA TYR A 37 9.97 -0.70 0.67
C TYR A 37 10.16 -1.56 1.93
N GLU A 38 11.40 -1.70 2.40
CA GLU A 38 11.73 -2.45 3.63
C GLU A 38 11.13 -1.80 4.87
N GLN A 39 11.23 -0.48 5.01
CA GLN A 39 10.60 0.23 6.13
C GLN A 39 9.08 0.08 6.09
N ALA A 40 8.47 0.21 4.91
CA ALA A 40 7.02 0.08 4.73
C ALA A 40 6.51 -1.34 5.05
N LEU A 41 7.31 -2.38 4.78
CA LEU A 41 7.00 -3.75 5.20
C LEU A 41 6.95 -3.92 6.73
N ASN A 42 7.72 -3.12 7.47
CA ASN A 42 7.77 -3.13 8.94
C ASN A 42 6.69 -2.27 9.60
N LEU A 43 5.93 -1.48 8.83
CA LEU A 43 4.80 -0.71 9.37
C LEU A 43 3.63 -1.63 9.71
N SER A 44 2.97 -1.32 10.82
CA SER A 44 1.64 -1.82 11.17
C SER A 44 0.58 -1.32 10.20
N ILE A 45 -0.59 -1.96 10.21
CA ILE A 45 -1.74 -1.56 9.39
C ILE A 45 -2.16 -0.12 9.70
N GLU A 46 -2.14 0.26 10.98
CA GLU A 46 -2.49 1.62 11.42
C GLU A 46 -1.52 2.66 10.87
N GLU A 47 -0.20 2.40 10.97
CA GLU A 47 0.81 3.29 10.41
C GLU A 47 0.68 3.41 8.88
N ARG A 48 0.40 2.31 8.18
CA ARG A 48 0.15 2.32 6.73
C ARG A 48 -1.05 3.21 6.37
N ASN A 49 -2.12 3.17 7.16
CA ASN A 49 -3.29 4.03 6.96
C ASN A 49 -2.94 5.51 7.16
N LEU A 50 -2.17 5.84 8.19
CA LEU A 50 -1.72 7.21 8.42
C LEU A 50 -0.85 7.73 7.27
N VAL A 51 0.06 6.92 6.74
CA VAL A 51 0.86 7.30 5.56
C VAL A 51 -0.02 7.49 4.32
N ASN A 52 -1.05 6.67 4.13
CA ASN A 52 -2.00 6.84 3.02
C ASN A 52 -2.77 8.16 3.10
N GLU A 53 -3.19 8.60 4.29
CA GLU A 53 -3.83 9.92 4.46
C GLU A 53 -2.85 11.06 4.13
N ILE A 54 -1.58 10.98 4.54
CA ILE A 54 -0.55 11.95 4.16
C ILE A 54 -0.41 12.04 2.63
N ILE A 55 -0.36 10.89 1.95
CA ILE A 55 -0.27 10.84 0.48
C ILE A 55 -1.49 11.52 -0.15
N LYS A 56 -2.69 11.25 0.36
CA LYS A 56 -3.94 11.81 -0.13
C LYS A 56 -3.98 13.33 0.05
N ASP A 57 -3.60 13.84 1.21
CA ASP A 57 -3.54 15.28 1.50
C ASP A 57 -2.54 15.99 0.57
N ASN A 58 -1.41 15.37 0.28
CA ASN A 58 -0.44 15.89 -0.67
C ASN A 58 -1.01 15.94 -2.09
N LEU A 59 -1.69 14.88 -2.54
CA LEU A 59 -2.37 14.83 -3.84
C LEU A 59 -3.46 15.91 -3.95
N GLU A 60 -4.25 16.10 -2.91
CA GLU A 60 -5.27 17.14 -2.85
C GLU A 60 -4.66 18.54 -2.88
N THR A 61 -3.57 18.77 -2.15
CA THR A 61 -2.87 20.06 -2.12
C THR A 61 -2.30 20.40 -3.49
N SER A 62 -1.65 19.46 -4.17
CA SER A 62 -1.18 19.65 -5.55
C SER A 62 -2.33 19.99 -6.50
N LYS A 63 -3.47 19.30 -6.40
CA LYS A 63 -4.67 19.62 -7.19
C LYS A 63 -5.20 21.03 -6.91
N LYS A 64 -5.32 21.42 -5.64
CA LYS A 64 -5.85 22.73 -5.22
C LYS A 64 -4.94 23.89 -5.61
N THR A 65 -3.63 23.69 -5.54
CA THR A 65 -2.62 24.72 -5.83
C THR A 65 -2.23 24.79 -7.32
N GLY A 66 -2.60 23.79 -8.11
CA GLY A 66 -2.13 23.64 -9.49
C GLY A 66 -0.65 23.29 -9.61
N MET A 67 0.01 22.99 -8.48
CA MET A 67 1.39 22.53 -8.50
C MET A 67 1.45 21.09 -9.00
N PRO A 68 2.40 20.76 -9.89
CA PRO A 68 2.56 19.38 -10.32
C PRO A 68 2.86 18.47 -9.11
N PHE A 69 2.24 17.29 -9.12
CA PHE A 69 2.59 16.23 -8.18
C PHE A 69 3.63 15.34 -8.87
N PHE A 70 4.91 15.60 -8.60
CA PHE A 70 6.05 14.84 -9.16
C PHE A 70 6.52 13.79 -8.19
#